data_AF-A0AAQ3T3F8-F1
#
_entry.id   AF-A0AAQ3T3F8-F1
#
_cell.length_a   1.000
_cell.length_b   1.000
_cell.length_c   1.000
_cell.angle_alpha   90.00
_cell.angle_beta   90.00
_cell.angle_gamma   90.00
#
_symmetry.space_group_name_H-M   'P 1'
#
loop_
_entity.id
_entity.type
_entity.pdbx_description
1 polymer ?
#
loop_
_entity_poly.entity_id
_entity_poly.type
_entity_poly.pdbx_seq_one_letter_code
_entity_poly.pdbx_strand_id
1 'polypeptide(L)'
;MAFASSLLPAPASRVCASPVPELASFLAKKGVSITAARRRPRARHGVRAEANESGSALAVDALSQVKHVLLPVTDRNPYLSEGTRQAAATTASLAKKYGANITVVVIDDKPKESVPEHDTQMSSIRWHLSEGGFSEFGLMERLGEGKKPTAIIGEVADELELDLVVLSMEAIHSKHVDGNLLAEFIPCPVLLLPL
;
A
#
# COMPACT_ATOMS: atom_id res chain seq x y z
N MET A 1 36.69 28.86 42.96
CA MET A 1 37.48 27.65 42.66
C MET A 1 36.53 26.60 42.10
N ALA A 2 36.59 26.08 40.87
CA ALA A 2 37.19 26.49 39.58
C ALA A 2 36.25 25.89 38.48
N PHE A 3 35.87 26.52 37.37
CA PHE A 3 36.62 27.04 36.21
C PHE A 3 37.28 25.96 35.30
N ALA A 4 36.48 25.39 34.37
CA ALA A 4 36.77 24.98 32.98
C ALA A 4 35.50 24.27 32.43
N SER A 5 34.86 24.54 31.28
CA SER A 5 35.17 25.21 29.99
C SER A 5 36.00 24.41 28.97
N SER A 6 35.51 24.42 27.71
CA SER A 6 36.21 24.07 26.45
C SER A 6 36.47 22.57 26.16
N LEU A 7 36.54 22.09 24.90
CA LEU A 7 36.16 22.65 23.57
C LEU A 7 36.00 21.49 22.53
N LEU A 8 35.16 21.71 21.51
CA LEU A 8 35.27 21.17 20.13
C LEU A 8 35.42 22.39 19.19
N PRO A 9 35.84 22.29 17.90
CA PRO A 9 36.21 21.11 17.09
C PRO A 9 37.59 21.26 16.36
N ALA A 10 37.94 20.34 15.45
CA ALA A 10 38.90 20.57 14.35
C ALA A 10 38.70 19.60 13.14
N PRO A 11 38.98 19.99 11.87
CA PRO A 11 38.77 19.16 10.67
C PRO A 11 40.07 18.98 9.81
N ALA A 12 39.91 18.73 8.48
CA ALA A 12 40.92 18.59 7.40
C ALA A 12 41.64 17.21 7.34
N SER A 13 42.06 16.65 6.19
CA SER A 13 42.10 17.00 4.73
C SER A 13 42.28 15.66 3.92
N ARG A 14 42.23 15.48 2.59
CA ARG A 14 42.10 16.27 1.33
C ARG A 14 41.58 15.32 0.19
N VAL A 15 40.91 15.77 -0.89
CA VAL A 15 41.44 16.14 -2.25
C VAL A 15 42.39 15.08 -2.85
N CYS A 16 42.26 14.55 -4.09
CA CYS A 16 41.72 15.02 -5.40
C CYS A 16 40.73 14.00 -6.02
N ALA A 17 39.64 14.35 -6.74
CA ALA A 17 39.47 14.98 -8.06
C ALA A 17 39.21 13.97 -9.22
N SER A 18 38.35 14.38 -10.17
CA SER A 18 37.81 13.69 -11.36
C SER A 18 38.76 13.82 -12.59
N PRO A 19 38.54 13.21 -13.80
CA PRO A 19 37.26 12.82 -14.41
C PRO A 19 37.21 11.52 -15.28
N VAL A 20 36.14 11.44 -16.09
CA VAL A 20 35.63 10.41 -17.02
C VAL A 20 35.73 10.95 -18.47
N PRO A 21 35.59 10.20 -19.59
CA PRO A 21 35.81 8.78 -19.94
C PRO A 21 36.87 8.59 -21.07
N GLU A 22 37.13 7.35 -21.53
CA GLU A 22 37.42 7.11 -22.97
C GLU A 22 37.03 5.68 -23.46
N LEU A 23 36.97 5.48 -24.78
CA LEU A 23 36.42 4.29 -25.46
C LEU A 23 37.18 3.96 -26.76
N ALA A 24 37.94 2.86 -26.75
CA ALA A 24 38.57 2.19 -27.90
C ALA A 24 38.85 0.71 -27.51
N SER A 25 38.95 -0.30 -28.38
CA SER A 25 39.32 -0.40 -29.80
C SER A 25 38.43 -1.45 -30.51
N PHE A 26 38.03 -1.33 -31.78
CA PHE A 26 38.78 -1.25 -33.06
C PHE A 26 39.39 -2.56 -33.62
N LEU A 27 38.52 -3.51 -33.97
CA LEU A 27 38.69 -4.50 -35.07
C LEU A 27 37.32 -4.71 -35.76
N ALA A 28 37.17 -4.92 -37.07
CA ALA A 28 38.08 -4.79 -38.21
C ALA A 28 37.30 -4.33 -39.49
N LYS A 29 37.94 -4.32 -40.67
CA LYS A 29 37.49 -3.59 -41.88
C LYS A 29 36.61 -4.42 -42.86
N LYS A 30 36.04 -3.73 -43.86
CA LYS A 30 35.51 -4.19 -45.18
C LYS A 30 34.08 -4.82 -45.18
N GLY A 31 33.14 -4.49 -46.07
CA GLY A 31 33.04 -3.37 -47.04
C GLY A 31 32.27 -3.71 -48.33
N VAL A 32 31.37 -2.83 -48.81
CA VAL A 32 30.58 -2.90 -50.09
C VAL A 32 29.50 -4.02 -50.07
N SER A 33 28.24 -3.86 -50.52
CA SER A 33 27.60 -2.99 -51.52
C SER A 33 26.14 -2.63 -51.17
N ILE A 34 25.50 -1.75 -51.96
CA ILE A 34 24.06 -1.45 -51.90
C ILE A 34 23.34 -2.09 -53.11
N THR A 35 22.40 -3.01 -52.86
CA THR A 35 21.46 -3.51 -53.89
C THR A 35 20.04 -3.57 -53.34
N ALA A 36 19.12 -2.85 -53.98
CA ALA A 36 17.72 -2.82 -53.57
C ALA A 36 16.96 -4.08 -54.01
N ALA A 37 16.25 -4.72 -53.09
CA ALA A 37 15.34 -5.85 -53.38
C ALA A 37 13.89 -5.51 -53.00
N ARG A 38 12.92 -6.01 -53.77
CA ARG A 38 11.52 -5.57 -53.71
C ARG A 38 10.74 -6.14 -52.52
N ARG A 39 9.88 -5.28 -51.97
CA ARG A 39 8.58 -5.53 -51.29
C ARG A 39 8.20 -7.01 -51.02
N ARG A 40 8.01 -7.34 -49.74
CA ARG A 40 6.89 -8.19 -49.29
C ARG A 40 6.15 -7.46 -48.16
N PRO A 41 4.81 -7.32 -48.18
CA PRO A 41 4.09 -6.76 -47.03
C PRO A 41 4.08 -7.80 -45.91
N ARG A 42 4.82 -7.54 -44.83
CA ARG A 42 4.62 -8.28 -43.56
C ARG A 42 3.24 -7.90 -43.03
N ALA A 43 2.34 -8.88 -42.92
CA ALA A 43 1.04 -8.68 -42.30
C ALA A 43 1.25 -8.20 -40.85
N ARG A 44 0.88 -6.94 -40.59
CA ARG A 44 0.84 -6.40 -39.23
C ARG A 44 -0.32 -7.08 -38.50
N HIS A 45 -0.01 -8.14 -37.78
CA HIS A 45 -0.89 -8.67 -36.73
C HIS A 45 -0.91 -7.64 -35.60
N GLY A 46 -1.73 -6.61 -35.77
CA GLY A 46 -2.08 -5.70 -34.70
C GLY A 46 -2.94 -6.47 -33.71
N VAL A 47 -2.29 -7.04 -32.69
CA VAL A 47 -3.00 -7.59 -31.53
C VAL A 47 -3.64 -6.41 -30.81
N ARG A 48 -4.91 -6.12 -31.15
CA ARG A 48 -5.75 -5.27 -30.34
C ARG A 48 -5.96 -6.00 -29.03
N ALA A 49 -5.41 -5.47 -27.95
CA ALA A 49 -5.81 -5.89 -26.63
C ALA A 49 -7.26 -5.41 -26.42
N GLU A 50 -8.22 -6.33 -26.56
CA GLU A 50 -9.57 -6.10 -26.05
C GLU A 50 -9.45 -5.95 -24.54
N ALA A 51 -9.65 -4.73 -24.02
CA ALA A 51 -9.78 -4.52 -22.58
C ALA A 51 -11.04 -5.29 -22.13
N ASN A 52 -10.87 -6.28 -21.25
CA ASN A 52 -11.93 -7.24 -20.96
C ASN A 52 -12.98 -6.67 -20.00
N GLU A 53 -13.85 -5.80 -20.52
CA GLU A 53 -14.94 -5.14 -19.77
C GLU A 53 -15.89 -6.14 -19.10
N SER A 54 -16.01 -7.37 -19.63
CA SER A 54 -16.77 -8.46 -19.02
C SER A 54 -16.22 -8.91 -17.67
N GLY A 55 -14.90 -8.77 -17.43
CA GLY A 55 -14.29 -9.02 -16.12
C GLY A 55 -14.71 -7.98 -15.08
N SER A 56 -14.76 -6.70 -15.46
CA SER A 56 -15.23 -5.62 -14.57
C SER A 56 -16.72 -5.73 -14.27
N ALA A 57 -17.56 -6.21 -15.19
CA ALA A 57 -18.99 -6.40 -14.93
C ALA A 57 -19.23 -7.40 -13.78
N LEU A 58 -18.61 -8.58 -13.84
CA LEU A 58 -18.74 -9.61 -12.79
C LEU A 58 -18.14 -9.17 -11.46
N ALA A 59 -17.02 -8.44 -11.47
CA ALA A 59 -16.43 -7.89 -10.24
C ALA A 59 -17.33 -6.82 -9.59
N VAL A 60 -18.02 -6.00 -10.38
CA VAL A 60 -18.99 -5.02 -9.87
C VAL A 60 -20.23 -5.70 -9.26
N ASP A 61 -20.70 -6.80 -9.85
CA ASP A 61 -21.89 -7.54 -9.39
C ASP A 61 -21.62 -8.44 -8.16
N ALA A 62 -20.35 -8.79 -7.92
CA ALA A 62 -19.90 -9.36 -6.65
C ALA A 62 -19.78 -8.28 -5.56
N LEU A 63 -19.21 -7.12 -5.88
CA LEU A 63 -19.03 -6.02 -4.93
C LEU A 63 -20.34 -5.30 -4.57
N SER A 64 -21.41 -5.42 -5.35
CA SER A 64 -22.74 -4.89 -5.00
C SER A 64 -23.45 -5.70 -3.92
N GLN A 65 -22.93 -6.88 -3.55
CA GLN A 65 -23.48 -7.72 -2.47
C GLN A 65 -22.84 -7.45 -1.12
N VAL A 66 -21.72 -6.71 -1.10
CA VAL A 66 -20.95 -6.31 0.09
C VAL A 66 -21.73 -5.22 0.84
N LYS A 67 -22.18 -5.53 2.06
CA LYS A 67 -22.94 -4.64 2.95
C LYS A 67 -22.09 -4.10 4.09
N HIS A 68 -21.04 -4.81 4.49
CA HIS A 68 -20.14 -4.38 5.57
C HIS A 68 -18.66 -4.61 5.20
N VAL A 69 -17.88 -3.54 5.22
CA VAL A 69 -16.45 -3.53 4.87
C VAL A 69 -15.59 -3.27 6.11
N LEU A 70 -14.52 -4.05 6.29
CA LEU A 70 -13.47 -3.79 7.26
C LEU A 70 -12.31 -2.99 6.64
N LEU A 71 -11.84 -1.97 7.35
CA LEU A 71 -10.56 -1.31 7.11
C LEU A 71 -9.64 -1.53 8.33
N PRO A 72 -8.71 -2.49 8.28
CA PRO A 72 -7.69 -2.64 9.31
C PRO A 72 -6.57 -1.60 9.14
N VAL A 73 -6.37 -0.78 10.16
CA VAL A 73 -5.24 0.15 10.26
C VAL A 73 -4.20 -0.46 11.19
N THR A 74 -3.16 -1.04 10.59
CA THR A 74 -2.00 -1.64 11.29
C THR A 74 -0.74 -0.76 11.21
N ASP A 75 -0.89 0.48 10.74
CA ASP A 75 0.19 1.46 10.67
C ASP A 75 0.56 1.99 12.05
N ARG A 76 1.86 2.20 12.24
CA ARG A 76 2.42 2.96 13.38
C ARG A 76 2.72 4.43 13.05
N ASN A 77 2.32 4.90 11.87
CA ASN A 77 2.47 6.29 11.44
C ASN A 77 1.18 7.06 11.76
N PRO A 78 1.22 8.15 12.56
CA PRO A 78 0.03 8.96 12.86
C PRO A 78 -0.55 9.70 11.65
N TYR A 79 0.20 9.83 10.55
CA TYR A 79 -0.28 10.38 9.27
C TYR A 79 -0.62 9.31 8.23
N LEU A 80 -0.61 8.03 8.65
CA LEU A 80 -0.82 6.81 7.84
C LEU A 80 0.23 6.59 6.74
N SER A 81 0.36 5.35 6.29
CA SER A 81 1.12 5.01 5.08
C SER A 81 0.40 5.45 3.80
N GLU A 82 1.07 5.32 2.65
CA GLU A 82 0.41 5.55 1.36
C GLU A 82 -0.62 4.46 1.06
N GLY A 83 -0.27 3.19 1.31
CA GLY A 83 -1.18 2.06 1.17
C GLY A 83 -2.42 2.18 2.07
N THR A 84 -2.29 2.65 3.31
CA THR A 84 -3.47 2.83 4.19
C THR A 84 -4.33 4.02 3.79
N ARG A 85 -3.77 5.11 3.28
CA ARG A 85 -4.58 6.20 2.68
C ARG A 85 -5.35 5.71 1.45
N GLN A 86 -4.69 4.94 0.59
CA GLN A 86 -5.30 4.30 -0.57
C GLN A 86 -6.40 3.30 -0.17
N ALA A 87 -6.20 2.52 0.90
CA ALA A 87 -7.20 1.63 1.48
C ALA A 87 -8.41 2.40 2.04
N ALA A 88 -8.18 3.47 2.81
CA ALA A 88 -9.26 4.32 3.34
C ALA A 88 -10.09 4.95 2.21
N ALA A 89 -9.44 5.53 1.19
CA ALA A 89 -10.10 6.10 0.02
C ALA A 89 -10.87 5.04 -0.80
N THR A 90 -10.35 3.82 -0.91
CA THR A 90 -11.00 2.71 -1.62
C THR A 90 -12.21 2.19 -0.84
N THR A 91 -12.08 1.97 0.47
CA THR A 91 -13.18 1.54 1.35
C THR A 91 -14.31 2.58 1.36
N ALA A 92 -13.99 3.87 1.49
CA ALA A 92 -14.99 4.93 1.39
C ALA A 92 -15.65 4.97 0.00
N SER A 93 -14.91 4.71 -1.09
CA SER A 93 -15.46 4.66 -2.45
C SER A 93 -16.37 3.44 -2.68
N LEU A 94 -16.01 2.27 -2.14
CA LEU A 94 -16.83 1.05 -2.16
C LEU A 94 -18.14 1.28 -1.40
N ALA A 95 -18.04 1.76 -0.16
CA ALA A 95 -19.17 2.11 0.68
C ALA A 95 -20.11 3.12 0.00
N LYS A 96 -19.56 4.17 -0.63
CA LYS A 96 -20.34 5.18 -1.36
C LYS A 96 -21.10 4.62 -2.56
N LYS A 97 -20.49 3.66 -3.26
CA LYS A 97 -21.02 3.12 -4.51
C LYS A 97 -22.11 2.06 -4.28
N TYR A 98 -21.98 1.26 -3.23
CA TYR A 98 -22.86 0.11 -2.98
C TYR A 98 -23.73 0.26 -1.72
N GLY A 99 -23.55 1.32 -0.92
CA GLY A 99 -24.31 1.57 0.32
C GLY A 99 -23.84 0.74 1.51
N ALA A 100 -22.58 0.29 1.50
CA ALA A 100 -22.03 -0.55 2.56
C ALA A 100 -21.65 0.26 3.81
N ASN A 101 -21.82 -0.35 4.99
CA ASN A 101 -21.25 0.11 6.25
C ASN A 101 -19.73 -0.08 6.26
N ILE A 102 -19.03 0.79 6.98
CA ILE A 102 -17.58 0.68 7.24
C ILE A 102 -17.38 0.40 8.72
N THR A 103 -16.58 -0.60 9.06
CA THR A 103 -15.86 -0.68 10.34
C THR A 103 -14.38 -0.42 10.10
N VAL A 104 -13.78 0.43 10.92
CA VAL A 104 -12.33 0.64 11.00
C VAL A 104 -11.84 0.01 12.30
N VAL A 105 -10.78 -0.79 12.23
CA VAL A 105 -10.10 -1.33 13.41
C VAL A 105 -8.65 -0.87 13.44
N VAL A 106 -8.27 -0.15 14.50
CA VAL A 106 -6.89 0.31 14.71
C VAL A 106 -6.16 -0.68 15.61
N ILE A 107 -5.04 -1.21 15.13
CA ILE A 107 -4.31 -2.32 15.76
C ILE A 107 -2.83 -1.94 15.91
N ASP A 108 -2.30 -2.00 17.13
CA ASP A 108 -0.86 -2.00 17.41
C ASP A 108 -0.58 -2.96 18.57
N ASP A 109 0.61 -3.56 18.57
CA ASP A 109 1.15 -4.39 19.66
C ASP A 109 1.34 -3.57 20.96
N LYS A 110 1.35 -2.23 20.84
CA LYS A 110 1.52 -1.28 21.93
C LYS A 110 0.20 -0.91 22.61
N PRO A 111 0.16 -0.82 23.97
CA PRO A 111 -0.99 -0.25 24.67
C PRO A 111 -1.10 1.25 24.40
N LYS A 112 -2.34 1.78 24.40
CA LYS A 112 -2.69 3.17 24.09
C LYS A 112 -1.84 4.21 24.82
N GLU A 113 -1.54 3.98 26.10
CA GLU A 113 -0.73 4.86 26.95
C GLU A 113 0.72 5.08 26.44
N SER A 114 1.21 4.18 25.58
CA SER A 114 2.56 4.23 24.99
C SER A 114 2.58 4.77 23.54
N VAL A 115 1.44 5.23 23.03
CA VAL A 115 1.28 5.80 21.68
C VAL A 115 0.82 7.26 21.81
N PRO A 116 1.74 8.23 22.10
CA PRO A 116 1.39 9.62 22.38
C PRO A 116 0.76 10.37 21.18
N GLU A 117 0.88 9.81 19.98
CA GLU A 117 0.37 10.37 18.72
C GLU A 117 -0.95 9.74 18.26
N HIS A 118 -1.54 8.84 19.08
CA HIS A 118 -2.77 8.09 18.77
C HIS A 118 -3.93 8.99 18.32
N ASP A 119 -4.17 10.10 19.01
CA ASP A 119 -5.29 10.99 18.69
C ASP A 119 -5.07 11.77 17.37
N THR A 120 -3.81 11.93 16.95
CA THR A 120 -3.47 12.41 15.60
C THR A 120 -3.80 11.34 14.56
N GLN A 121 -3.48 10.07 14.84
CA GLN A 121 -3.83 8.95 13.96
C GLN A 121 -5.35 8.81 13.78
N MET A 122 -6.10 8.85 14.87
CA MET A 122 -7.57 8.82 14.83
C MET A 122 -8.17 10.00 14.07
N SER A 123 -7.55 11.18 14.16
CA SER A 123 -7.94 12.35 13.37
C SER A 123 -7.62 12.19 11.89
N SER A 124 -6.47 11.60 11.53
CA SER A 124 -6.07 11.30 10.15
C SER A 124 -6.99 10.26 9.49
N ILE A 125 -7.34 9.19 10.21
CA ILE A 125 -8.31 8.18 9.76
C ILE A 125 -9.67 8.84 9.46
N ARG A 126 -10.19 9.64 10.40
CA ARG A 126 -11.46 10.37 10.24
C ARG A 126 -11.40 11.34 9.06
N TRP A 127 -10.28 12.03 8.86
CA TRP A 127 -10.08 12.94 7.73
C TRP A 127 -10.19 12.21 6.39
N HIS A 128 -9.40 11.16 6.16
CA HIS A 128 -9.37 10.46 4.86
C HIS A 128 -10.68 9.74 4.52
N LEU A 129 -11.43 9.26 5.52
CA LEU A 129 -12.79 8.75 5.30
C LEU A 129 -13.78 9.89 4.99
N SER A 130 -13.64 11.04 5.65
CA SER A 130 -14.44 12.25 5.35
C SER A 130 -14.16 12.81 3.95
N GLU A 131 -12.92 12.71 3.43
CA GLU A 131 -12.58 13.06 2.03
C GLU A 131 -13.31 12.15 1.02
N GLY A 132 -13.50 10.86 1.33
CA GLY A 132 -14.39 9.98 0.58
C GLY A 132 -15.88 10.32 0.71
N GLY A 133 -16.24 11.10 1.73
CA GLY A 133 -17.62 11.48 2.08
C GLY A 133 -18.27 10.60 3.15
N PHE A 134 -17.47 9.89 3.98
CA PHE A 134 -17.94 9.06 5.08
C PHE A 134 -17.59 9.66 6.45
N SER A 135 -18.59 10.23 7.12
CA SER A 135 -18.52 10.70 8.51
C SER A 135 -19.04 9.66 9.53
N GLU A 136 -19.85 8.70 9.08
CA GLU A 136 -20.46 7.67 9.92
C GLU A 136 -19.83 6.31 9.59
N PHE A 137 -19.13 5.74 10.58
CA PHE A 137 -18.49 4.43 10.50
C PHE A 137 -18.25 3.86 11.90
N GLY A 138 -18.23 2.54 12.03
CA GLY A 138 -17.79 1.87 13.27
C GLY A 138 -16.29 2.06 13.45
N LEU A 139 -15.83 2.40 14.66
CA LEU A 139 -14.42 2.63 14.95
C LEU A 139 -14.03 1.87 16.22
N MET A 140 -13.11 0.91 16.07
CA MET A 140 -12.65 0.01 17.13
C MET A 140 -11.15 0.20 17.38
N GLU A 141 -10.76 0.20 18.66
CA GLU A 141 -9.36 0.21 19.09
C GLU A 141 -9.02 -1.19 19.64
N ARG A 142 -8.01 -1.84 19.05
CA ARG A 142 -7.52 -3.17 19.45
C ARG A 142 -6.02 -3.07 19.74
N LEU A 143 -5.69 -2.31 20.78
CA LEU A 143 -4.33 -1.85 21.12
C LEU A 143 -3.75 -2.63 22.31
N GLY A 144 -2.57 -3.22 22.13
CA GLY A 144 -1.86 -3.92 23.21
C GLY A 144 -2.45 -5.27 23.63
N GLU A 145 -3.35 -5.87 22.82
CA GLU A 145 -3.97 -7.18 23.12
C GLU A 145 -2.98 -8.37 23.10
N GLY A 146 -1.74 -8.16 22.63
CA GLY A 146 -0.70 -9.20 22.54
C GLY A 146 -0.93 -10.28 21.48
N LYS A 147 -2.07 -10.24 20.77
CA LYS A 147 -2.39 -11.06 19.61
C LYS A 147 -1.72 -10.50 18.35
N LYS A 148 -1.41 -11.36 17.38
CA LYS A 148 -1.01 -10.91 16.03
C LYS A 148 -2.13 -10.09 15.39
N PRO A 149 -1.85 -9.00 14.65
CA PRO A 149 -2.89 -8.23 13.96
C PRO A 149 -3.78 -9.07 13.03
N THR A 150 -3.24 -10.07 12.33
CA THR A 150 -4.03 -10.99 11.50
C THR A 150 -5.10 -11.75 12.29
N ALA A 151 -4.84 -12.13 13.55
CA ALA A 151 -5.82 -12.82 14.38
C ALA A 151 -6.93 -11.87 14.84
N ILE A 152 -6.58 -10.63 15.22
CA ILE A 152 -7.55 -9.58 15.57
C ILE A 152 -8.45 -9.25 14.37
N ILE A 153 -7.90 -9.22 13.15
CA ILE A 153 -8.69 -9.01 11.92
C ILE A 153 -9.65 -10.17 11.68
N GLY A 154 -9.22 -11.42 11.86
CA GLY A 154 -10.09 -12.60 11.75
C GLY A 154 -11.20 -12.61 12.79
N GLU A 155 -10.88 -12.36 14.05
CA GLU A 155 -11.84 -12.27 15.16
C GLU A 155 -12.89 -11.18 14.95
N VAL A 156 -12.49 -9.97 14.50
CA VAL A 156 -13.42 -8.86 14.22
C VAL A 156 -14.23 -9.10 12.95
N ALA A 157 -13.70 -9.85 11.96
CA ALA A 157 -14.45 -10.24 10.76
C ALA A 157 -15.53 -11.29 11.05
N ASP A 158 -15.27 -12.20 11.99
CA ASP A 158 -16.23 -13.19 12.49
C ASP A 158 -17.28 -12.54 13.44
N GLU A 159 -16.84 -11.75 14.43
CA GLU A 159 -17.68 -11.05 15.42
C GLU A 159 -18.71 -10.09 14.80
N LEU A 160 -18.42 -9.53 13.63
CA LEU A 160 -19.27 -8.56 12.93
C LEU A 160 -19.83 -9.05 11.58
N GLU A 161 -19.69 -10.33 11.24
CA GLU A 161 -20.17 -10.94 9.99
C GLU A 161 -19.76 -10.15 8.72
N LEU A 162 -18.48 -9.76 8.60
CA LEU A 162 -18.03 -8.80 7.59
C LEU A 162 -17.89 -9.41 6.19
N ASP A 163 -18.48 -8.76 5.17
CA ASP A 163 -18.47 -9.27 3.78
C ASP A 163 -17.13 -9.09 3.05
N LEU A 164 -16.29 -8.12 3.46
CA LEU A 164 -15.05 -7.76 2.77
C LEU A 164 -14.02 -7.11 3.70
N VAL A 165 -12.76 -7.54 3.64
CA VAL A 165 -11.62 -6.84 4.27
C VAL A 165 -10.78 -6.12 3.21
N VAL A 166 -10.55 -4.82 3.37
CA VAL A 166 -9.70 -4.03 2.46
C VAL A 166 -8.36 -3.74 3.12
N LEU A 167 -7.27 -4.20 2.51
CA LEU A 167 -5.90 -4.09 3.02
C LEU A 167 -4.94 -3.59 1.94
N SER A 168 -3.90 -2.87 2.34
CA SER A 168 -2.78 -2.56 1.45
C SER A 168 -1.78 -3.71 1.39
N MET A 169 -1.15 -3.93 0.24
CA MET A 169 0.00 -4.84 0.14
C MET A 169 1.17 -4.37 1.02
N GLU A 170 1.24 -3.06 1.32
CA GLU A 170 2.23 -2.45 2.22
C GLU A 170 2.19 -3.04 3.64
N ALA A 171 1.00 -3.35 4.18
CA ALA A 171 0.85 -3.96 5.51
C ALA A 171 1.48 -5.36 5.58
N ILE A 172 1.43 -6.12 4.47
CA ILE A 172 2.04 -7.44 4.34
C ILE A 172 3.56 -7.31 4.13
N HIS A 173 3.99 -6.43 3.22
CA HIS A 173 5.42 -6.20 2.95
C HIS A 173 6.18 -5.65 4.17
N SER A 174 5.53 -4.79 4.96
CA SER A 174 6.06 -4.25 6.23
C SER A 174 5.97 -5.23 7.41
N LYS A 175 5.39 -6.42 7.21
CA LYS A 175 5.20 -7.48 8.21
C LYS A 175 4.32 -7.08 9.40
N HIS A 176 3.49 -6.05 9.26
CA HIS A 176 2.43 -5.75 10.22
C HIS A 176 1.32 -6.80 10.16
N VAL A 177 1.11 -7.40 8.98
CA VAL A 177 0.11 -8.44 8.73
C VAL A 177 0.80 -9.64 8.06
N ASP A 178 0.53 -10.85 8.57
CA ASP A 178 1.07 -12.09 8.01
C ASP A 178 0.15 -12.61 6.89
N GLY A 179 0.64 -12.55 5.65
CA GLY A 179 -0.14 -12.89 4.45
C GLY A 179 -0.54 -14.37 4.33
N ASN A 180 0.20 -15.29 4.96
CA ASN A 180 -0.20 -16.69 5.01
C ASN A 180 -1.39 -16.86 5.96
N LEU A 181 -1.33 -16.21 7.12
CA LEU A 181 -2.37 -16.29 8.14
C LEU A 181 -3.65 -15.55 7.73
N LEU A 182 -3.56 -14.56 6.82
CA LEU A 182 -4.75 -13.93 6.22
C LEU A 182 -5.61 -14.97 5.48
N ALA A 183 -4.95 -15.84 4.70
CA ALA A 183 -5.61 -16.89 3.92
C ALA A 183 -6.05 -18.10 4.76
N GLU A 184 -5.61 -18.19 6.02
CA GLU A 184 -5.98 -19.26 6.96
C GLU A 184 -7.13 -18.85 7.90
N PHE A 185 -7.18 -17.58 8.35
CA PHE A 185 -8.06 -17.16 9.45
C PHE A 185 -9.11 -16.10 9.14
N ILE A 186 -9.15 -15.49 7.94
CA ILE A 186 -10.23 -14.55 7.60
C ILE A 186 -11.39 -15.33 6.95
N PRO A 187 -12.62 -15.25 7.48
CA PRO A 187 -13.77 -16.02 6.97
C PRO A 187 -14.36 -15.46 5.66
N CYS A 188 -13.92 -14.27 5.22
CA CYS A 188 -14.48 -13.52 4.10
C CYS A 188 -13.40 -13.05 3.09
N PRO A 189 -13.80 -12.59 1.88
CA PRO A 189 -12.88 -12.07 0.87
C PRO A 189 -11.97 -10.93 1.37
N VAL A 190 -10.71 -10.96 0.93
CA VAL A 190 -9.72 -9.90 1.19
C VAL A 190 -9.36 -9.19 -0.12
N LEU A 191 -9.63 -7.89 -0.20
CA LEU A 191 -9.17 -7.01 -1.27
C LEU A 191 -7.79 -6.46 -0.92
N LEU A 192 -6.75 -7.00 -1.54
CA LEU A 192 -5.39 -6.49 -1.45
C LEU A 192 -5.15 -5.40 -2.53
N LEU A 193 -4.83 -4.19 -2.09
CA LEU A 193 -4.53 -3.07 -2.97
C LEU A 193 -3.03 -3.03 -3.31
N PRO A 194 -2.67 -2.90 -4.60
CA PRO A 194 -1.28 -2.71 -5.02
C PRO A 194 -0.78 -1.31 -4.67
N LEU A 195 0.50 -1.22 -4.33
CA LEU A 195 1.29 0.01 -4.33
C LEU A 195 1.57 0.46 -5.78
#